data_AF-A0A7S4EAG6-F1
#
_entry.id   AF-A0A7S4EAG6-F1
#
_cell.length_a   1.000
_cell.length_b   1.000
_cell.length_c   1.000
_cell.angle_alpha   90.00
_cell.angle_beta   90.00
_cell.angle_gamma   90.00
#
_symmetry.space_group_name_H-M   'P 1'
#
loop_
_entity.id
_entity.type
_entity.pdbx_description
1 polymer ?
#
loop_
_entity_poly.entity_id
_entity_poly.type
_entity_poly.pdbx_seq_one_letter_code
_entity_poly.pdbx_strand_id
1 'polypeptide(L)'
;MPLPNKRAARRHRRDVKMGAGASTDYASVAQALDDGHSQVNIERHLTNSCTKEIEAINKAFGTDEDRPATAVACGRAAQRALDGLGFEVNNMVFANSTSRDEFTREHHWWAYLEGRATDVVSETPAPTFDIGGLGGMLAAGKTGLELVASHALEKVGAIFLFFGPHVGCDEEGRMGFVTHAGQDAPAPCGAAAAQAVEWAKKNKGATPKDADDQQMDKVRAVALKNLEAIKDADAPPAAAPAPAEGEEEAAEPVVVEAPAKNGAVVMAEALYQATYEDVLRLVPKHLAQNRPVVLCGGINVITGPGKPDFFACKNFQVYSPREPDQPNDAFSSYRASLRALLFDPSAP
;
A
#
# COMPACT_ATOMS: atom_id res chain seq x y z
N MET A 1 30.33 -51.76 6.45
CA MET A 1 29.56 -50.95 7.42
C MET A 1 28.57 -50.10 6.65
N PRO A 2 27.25 -50.24 6.82
CA PRO A 2 26.29 -49.37 6.17
C PRO A 2 26.11 -48.07 6.97
N LEU A 3 26.01 -46.95 6.26
CA LEU A 3 25.79 -45.59 6.79
C LEU A 3 24.40 -45.47 7.43
N PRO A 4 24.22 -44.67 8.51
CA PRO A 4 22.95 -44.58 9.20
C PRO A 4 21.92 -43.73 8.42
N ASN A 5 20.70 -44.26 8.35
CA ASN A 5 19.49 -43.64 7.84
C ASN A 5 19.24 -42.26 8.48
N LYS A 6 19.31 -41.18 7.69
CA LYS A 6 18.75 -39.87 8.07
C LYS A 6 17.22 -39.95 7.99
N ARG A 7 16.57 -40.32 9.11
CA ARG A 7 15.15 -40.03 9.31
C ARG A 7 14.98 -38.51 9.27
N ALA A 8 14.19 -38.02 8.33
CA ALA A 8 13.74 -36.63 8.29
C ALA A 8 13.05 -36.31 9.62
N ALA A 9 13.70 -35.47 10.43
CA ALA A 9 13.10 -34.94 11.64
C ALA A 9 11.93 -34.05 11.22
N ARG A 10 10.71 -34.53 11.43
CA ARG A 10 9.49 -33.71 11.39
C ARG A 10 9.69 -32.59 12.42
N ARG A 11 10.08 -31.39 11.98
CA ARG A 11 10.15 -30.21 12.84
C ARG A 11 8.75 -29.99 13.41
N HIS A 12 8.60 -30.19 14.72
CA HIS A 12 7.42 -29.72 15.44
C HIS A 12 7.28 -28.22 15.18
N ARG A 13 6.13 -27.80 14.60
CA ARG A 13 5.72 -26.40 14.59
C ARG A 13 5.70 -25.92 16.03
N ARG A 14 6.67 -25.08 16.41
CA ARG A 14 6.61 -24.39 17.70
C ARG A 14 5.54 -23.31 17.56
N ASP A 15 4.59 -23.31 18.50
CA ASP A 15 3.72 -22.15 18.68
C ASP A 15 4.60 -20.94 18.99
N VAL A 16 4.35 -19.87 18.24
CA VAL A 16 5.15 -18.65 18.25
C VAL A 16 4.95 -17.95 19.59
N LYS A 17 5.97 -17.91 20.45
CA LYS A 17 6.06 -16.92 21.53
C LYS A 17 6.83 -15.72 21.00
N MET A 18 6.13 -14.81 20.33
CA MET A 18 6.66 -13.46 20.08
C MET A 18 6.79 -12.79 21.44
N GLY A 19 7.99 -12.32 21.80
CA GLY A 19 8.17 -11.49 22.99
C GLY A 19 7.28 -10.25 22.91
N ALA A 20 6.95 -9.66 24.05
CA ALA A 20 6.02 -8.51 24.18
C ALA A 20 6.45 -7.21 23.45
N GLY A 21 7.44 -7.26 22.56
CA GLY A 21 7.89 -6.16 21.72
C GLY A 21 8.30 -6.58 20.30
N ALA A 22 7.80 -7.72 19.79
CA ALA A 22 8.16 -8.24 18.46
C ALA A 22 7.02 -8.20 17.43
N SER A 23 5.82 -7.73 17.80
CA SER A 23 4.91 -7.23 16.77
C SER A 23 5.44 -5.87 16.32
N THR A 24 5.00 -5.36 15.18
CA THR A 24 5.03 -3.92 14.83
C THR A 24 6.24 -3.32 14.12
N ASP A 25 7.45 -3.87 14.24
CA ASP A 25 8.60 -3.38 13.46
C ASP A 25 8.85 -4.30 12.27
N TYR A 26 8.94 -3.74 11.06
CA TYR A 26 9.32 -4.47 9.85
C TYR A 26 10.63 -5.25 10.02
N ALA A 27 11.59 -4.77 10.81
CA ALA A 27 12.81 -5.50 11.12
C ALA A 27 12.54 -6.76 11.97
N SER A 28 11.59 -6.70 12.90
CA SER A 28 11.18 -7.84 13.72
C SER A 28 10.46 -8.92 12.90
N VAL A 29 9.70 -8.51 11.88
CA VAL A 29 9.06 -9.44 10.94
C VAL A 29 10.10 -10.15 10.07
N ALA A 30 11.12 -9.43 9.59
CA ALA A 30 12.23 -10.04 8.86
C ALA A 30 12.99 -11.04 9.74
N GLN A 31 13.31 -10.66 10.99
CA GLN A 31 13.94 -11.55 11.95
C GLN A 31 13.09 -12.80 12.24
N ALA A 32 11.77 -12.66 12.35
CA ALA A 32 10.89 -13.81 12.56
C ALA A 32 10.95 -14.81 11.39
N LEU A 33 11.10 -14.31 10.16
CA LEU A 33 11.26 -15.16 8.97
C LEU A 33 12.61 -15.87 8.99
N ASP A 34 13.68 -15.18 9.37
CA ASP A 34 15.02 -15.74 9.54
C ASP A 34 15.06 -16.81 10.65
N ASP A 35 14.28 -16.62 11.71
CA ASP A 35 14.09 -17.59 12.79
C ASP A 35 13.25 -18.82 12.36
N GLY A 36 12.76 -18.83 11.11
CA GLY A 36 12.05 -19.94 10.49
C GLY A 36 10.55 -19.94 10.77
N HIS A 37 9.96 -18.81 11.17
CA HIS A 37 8.51 -18.66 11.23
C HIS A 37 7.94 -18.54 9.82
N SER A 38 6.88 -19.30 9.52
CA SER A 38 6.18 -19.19 8.23
C SER A 38 5.46 -17.84 8.12
N GLN A 39 5.43 -17.24 6.93
CA GLN A 39 4.69 -15.99 6.68
C GLN A 39 3.25 -16.05 7.19
N VAL A 40 2.52 -17.14 6.95
CA VAL A 40 1.13 -17.32 7.42
C VAL A 40 0.98 -17.11 8.93
N ASN A 41 1.95 -17.57 9.73
CA ASN A 41 1.88 -17.42 11.18
C ASN A 41 2.15 -15.98 11.62
N ILE A 42 3.06 -15.29 10.92
CA ILE A 42 3.37 -13.89 11.14
C ILE A 42 2.17 -13.03 10.77
N GLU A 43 1.60 -13.23 9.58
CA GLU A 43 0.39 -12.54 9.14
C GLU A 43 -0.74 -12.75 10.13
N ARG A 44 -0.99 -13.99 10.55
CA ARG A 44 -2.02 -14.26 11.57
C ARG A 44 -1.75 -13.50 12.87
N HIS A 45 -0.50 -13.44 13.33
CA HIS A 45 -0.14 -12.73 14.56
C HIS A 45 -0.36 -11.22 14.41
N LEU A 46 0.15 -10.63 13.33
CA LEU A 46 -0.01 -9.23 12.97
C LEU A 46 -1.48 -8.84 12.79
N THR A 47 -2.26 -9.72 12.17
CA THR A 47 -3.69 -9.46 11.97
C THR A 47 -4.47 -9.52 13.27
N ASN A 48 -4.06 -10.38 14.20
CA ASN A 48 -4.70 -10.46 15.52
C ASN A 48 -4.44 -9.22 16.39
N SER A 49 -3.35 -8.47 16.15
CA SER A 49 -3.08 -7.21 16.84
C SER A 49 -3.85 -6.00 16.27
N CYS A 50 -4.52 -6.16 15.12
CA CYS A 50 -5.14 -5.06 14.37
C CYS A 50 -6.53 -5.41 13.83
N THR A 51 -7.33 -6.15 14.61
CA THR A 51 -8.60 -6.70 14.14
C THR A 51 -9.55 -5.64 13.61
N LYS A 52 -9.70 -4.51 14.31
CA LYS A 52 -10.62 -3.42 13.92
C LYS A 52 -10.15 -2.71 12.66
N GLU A 53 -8.86 -2.43 12.58
CA GLU A 53 -8.22 -1.81 11.43
C GLU A 53 -8.39 -2.70 10.21
N ILE A 54 -8.13 -4.00 10.35
CA ILE A 54 -8.29 -4.96 9.25
C ILE A 54 -9.73 -5.05 8.79
N GLU A 55 -10.70 -5.07 9.70
CA GLU A 55 -12.11 -5.03 9.35
C GLU A 55 -12.45 -3.77 8.55
N ALA A 56 -12.01 -2.59 9.02
CA ALA A 56 -12.19 -1.32 8.34
C ALA A 56 -11.51 -1.28 6.96
N ILE A 57 -10.26 -1.74 6.87
CA ILE A 57 -9.47 -1.79 5.64
C ILE A 57 -10.11 -2.74 4.62
N ASN A 58 -10.58 -3.90 5.06
CA ASN A 58 -11.30 -4.83 4.18
C ASN A 58 -12.63 -4.25 3.70
N LYS A 59 -13.36 -3.55 4.58
CA LYS A 59 -14.60 -2.88 4.22
C LYS A 59 -14.35 -1.75 3.20
N ALA A 60 -13.24 -1.02 3.35
CA ALA A 60 -12.85 0.09 2.48
C ALA A 60 -12.31 -0.35 1.12
N PHE A 61 -11.43 -1.36 1.08
CA PHE A 61 -10.65 -1.70 -0.11
C PHE A 61 -10.72 -3.16 -0.55
N GLY A 62 -11.29 -4.03 0.27
CA GLY A 62 -11.43 -5.45 -0.02
C GLY A 62 -12.49 -5.73 -1.09
N THR A 63 -12.27 -6.81 -1.81
CA THR A 63 -13.21 -7.43 -2.74
C THR A 63 -13.19 -8.94 -2.51
N ASP A 64 -14.09 -9.68 -3.17
CA ASP A 64 -14.10 -11.14 -3.10
C ASP A 64 -12.81 -11.77 -3.65
N GLU A 65 -12.13 -11.08 -4.58
CA GLU A 65 -10.91 -11.55 -5.24
C GLU A 65 -9.62 -11.02 -4.61
N ASP A 66 -9.65 -9.77 -4.12
CA ASP A 66 -8.51 -9.05 -3.59
C ASP A 66 -8.75 -8.61 -2.16
N ARG A 67 -7.92 -9.09 -1.25
CA ARG A 67 -7.91 -8.65 0.15
C ARG A 67 -6.64 -7.82 0.41
N PRO A 68 -6.74 -6.60 0.95
CA PRO A 68 -5.58 -5.90 1.47
C PRO A 68 -4.85 -6.79 2.46
N ALA A 69 -3.52 -6.77 2.41
CA ALA A 69 -2.66 -7.51 3.32
C ALA A 69 -1.64 -6.55 3.91
N THR A 70 -0.88 -7.01 4.91
CA THR A 70 0.23 -6.21 5.42
C THR A 70 1.18 -5.88 4.28
N ALA A 71 1.82 -4.72 4.35
CA ALA A 71 2.77 -4.29 3.32
C ALA A 71 3.91 -5.32 3.14
N VAL A 72 4.27 -6.06 4.21
CA VAL A 72 5.23 -7.18 4.13
C VAL A 72 4.75 -8.30 3.21
N ALA A 73 3.55 -8.83 3.46
CA ALA A 73 2.98 -9.88 2.63
C ALA A 73 2.88 -9.43 1.17
N CYS A 74 2.44 -8.19 0.95
CA CYS A 74 2.38 -7.59 -0.39
C CYS A 74 3.76 -7.51 -1.04
N GLY A 75 4.79 -7.08 -0.32
CA GLY A 75 6.16 -7.01 -0.85
C GLY A 75 6.74 -8.37 -1.21
N ARG A 76 6.52 -9.38 -0.36
CA ARG A 76 6.93 -10.76 -0.66
C ARG A 76 6.15 -11.37 -1.82
N ALA A 77 4.86 -11.06 -1.94
CA ALA A 77 4.05 -11.48 -3.08
C ALA A 77 4.57 -10.85 -4.38
N ALA A 78 4.90 -9.56 -4.36
CA ALA A 78 5.53 -8.88 -5.49
C ALA A 78 6.89 -9.51 -5.84
N GLN A 79 7.74 -9.81 -4.85
CA GLN A 79 9.03 -10.45 -5.07
C GLN A 79 8.90 -11.82 -5.75
N ARG A 80 8.01 -12.68 -5.23
CA ARG A 80 7.75 -14.00 -5.82
C ARG A 80 7.16 -13.91 -7.23
N ALA A 81 6.30 -12.93 -7.47
CA ALA A 81 5.76 -12.68 -8.80
C ALA A 81 6.88 -12.24 -9.77
N LEU A 82 7.78 -11.35 -9.34
CA LEU A 82 8.97 -10.94 -10.11
C LEU A 82 9.86 -12.14 -10.45
N ASP A 83 10.16 -13.01 -9.47
CA ASP A 83 10.95 -14.22 -9.68
C ASP A 83 10.30 -15.16 -10.71
N GLY A 84 8.98 -15.39 -10.57
CA GLY A 84 8.21 -16.23 -11.49
C GLY A 84 8.16 -15.66 -12.91
N LEU A 85 8.32 -14.35 -13.07
CA LEU A 85 8.43 -13.66 -14.35
C LEU A 85 9.88 -13.59 -14.89
N GLY A 86 10.86 -14.08 -14.12
CA GLY A 86 12.27 -14.08 -14.51
C GLY A 86 13.00 -12.75 -14.26
N PHE A 87 12.45 -11.87 -13.44
CA PHE A 87 13.14 -10.64 -13.01
C PHE A 87 14.00 -10.91 -11.79
N GLU A 88 15.26 -10.50 -11.86
CA GLU A 88 16.16 -10.51 -10.71
C GLU A 88 16.13 -9.14 -10.05
N VAL A 89 15.57 -9.06 -8.84
CA VAL A 89 15.43 -7.80 -8.07
C VAL A 89 16.75 -7.03 -7.96
N ASN A 90 17.86 -7.74 -7.77
CA ASN A 90 19.20 -7.12 -7.65
C ASN A 90 19.68 -6.43 -8.93
N ASN A 91 19.03 -6.73 -10.05
CA ASN A 91 19.27 -6.13 -11.35
C ASN A 91 18.13 -5.20 -11.76
N MET A 92 17.38 -4.62 -10.82
CA MET A 92 16.32 -3.65 -11.10
C MET A 92 16.66 -2.25 -10.59
N VAL A 93 16.16 -1.23 -11.30
CA VAL A 93 16.10 0.15 -10.79
C VAL A 93 14.74 0.37 -10.15
N PHE A 94 14.72 0.88 -8.93
CA PHE A 94 13.50 1.18 -8.19
C PHE A 94 13.12 2.65 -8.33
N ALA A 95 11.87 2.90 -8.68
CA ALA A 95 11.27 4.22 -8.72
C ALA A 95 10.01 4.25 -7.86
N ASN A 96 9.82 5.35 -7.14
CA ASN A 96 8.77 5.50 -6.15
C ASN A 96 7.95 6.77 -6.40
N SER A 97 6.62 6.61 -6.53
CA SER A 97 5.65 7.70 -6.62
C SER A 97 4.60 7.58 -5.51
N THR A 98 5.05 7.66 -4.26
CA THR A 98 4.17 7.79 -3.08
C THR A 98 4.10 9.24 -2.60
N SER A 99 3.29 9.47 -1.56
CA SER A 99 3.20 10.79 -0.92
C SER A 99 4.55 11.24 -0.37
N ARG A 100 4.71 12.55 -0.11
CA ARG A 100 5.90 13.08 0.60
C ARG A 100 5.79 12.97 2.13
N ASP A 101 4.78 12.26 2.60
CA ASP A 101 4.51 12.07 4.02
C ASP A 101 5.57 11.13 4.60
N GLU A 102 6.07 11.40 5.81
CA GLU A 102 7.16 10.63 6.41
C GLU A 102 6.80 9.14 6.54
N PHE A 103 5.53 8.82 6.82
CA PHE A 103 5.08 7.43 6.98
C PHE A 103 5.09 6.65 5.68
N THR A 104 4.98 7.33 4.54
CA THR A 104 5.12 6.68 3.23
C THR A 104 6.58 6.41 2.85
N ARG A 105 7.54 7.03 3.54
CA ARG A 105 8.97 6.69 3.44
C ARG A 105 9.32 5.49 4.33
N GLU A 106 8.59 5.29 5.41
CA GLU A 106 8.66 4.14 6.32
C GLU A 106 7.84 2.93 5.85
N HIS A 107 7.26 2.97 4.64
CA HIS A 107 6.73 1.79 3.98
C HIS A 107 7.90 0.85 3.57
N HIS A 108 8.46 0.17 4.56
CA HIS A 108 9.67 -0.64 4.47
C HIS A 108 9.47 -1.96 3.72
N TRP A 109 8.38 -2.15 2.97
CA TRP A 109 8.30 -3.32 2.10
C TRP A 109 9.33 -3.25 0.95
N TRP A 110 9.92 -2.07 0.71
CA TRP A 110 11.24 -1.89 0.05
C TRP A 110 12.32 -2.77 0.63
N ALA A 111 12.46 -2.80 1.95
CA ALA A 111 13.42 -3.68 2.61
C ALA A 111 13.20 -5.17 2.29
N TYR A 112 11.99 -5.58 1.85
CA TYR A 112 11.69 -6.98 1.49
C TYR A 112 11.92 -7.29 0.01
N LEU A 113 11.64 -6.35 -0.89
CA LEU A 113 12.12 -6.48 -2.26
C LEU A 113 13.66 -6.52 -2.25
N GLU A 114 14.28 -5.64 -1.46
CA GLU A 114 15.72 -5.48 -1.29
C GLU A 114 16.38 -6.56 -0.43
N GLY A 115 15.66 -7.24 0.46
CA GLY A 115 16.18 -8.23 1.41
C GLY A 115 16.69 -9.54 0.81
N ARG A 116 16.80 -9.62 -0.52
CA ARG A 116 17.61 -10.65 -1.22
C ARG A 116 18.80 -10.07 -2.00
N ALA A 117 19.07 -8.77 -1.85
CA ALA A 117 20.32 -8.14 -2.25
C ALA A 117 21.47 -8.54 -1.31
N THR A 118 21.15 -8.92 -0.08
CA THR A 118 22.07 -9.45 0.94
C THR A 118 21.30 -10.38 1.88
N ASP A 119 21.93 -11.42 2.44
CA ASP A 119 21.36 -12.31 3.50
C ASP A 119 21.14 -11.57 4.85
N VAL A 120 20.96 -10.26 4.78
CA VAL A 120 20.81 -9.29 5.85
C VAL A 120 19.84 -8.26 5.28
N VAL A 121 18.78 -7.90 6.01
CA VAL A 121 18.04 -6.67 5.70
C VAL A 121 19.06 -5.53 5.73
N SER A 122 19.42 -5.02 4.55
CA SER A 122 20.43 -3.96 4.46
C SER A 122 19.97 -2.78 5.32
N GLU A 123 20.82 -2.34 6.26
CA GLU A 123 20.59 -1.11 7.03
C GLU A 123 20.52 0.13 6.10
N THR A 124 20.95 -0.02 4.84
CA THR A 124 20.86 1.00 3.81
C THR A 124 19.88 0.55 2.72
N PRO A 125 18.70 1.18 2.58
CA PRO A 125 17.76 0.87 1.51
C PRO A 125 18.44 0.95 0.15
N ALA A 126 18.03 0.12 -0.80
CA ALA A 126 18.45 0.29 -2.18
C ALA A 126 18.07 1.71 -2.63
N PRO A 127 18.95 2.42 -3.35
CA PRO A 127 18.65 3.78 -3.77
C PRO A 127 17.42 3.77 -4.68
N THR A 128 16.32 4.35 -4.18
CA THR A 128 15.07 4.53 -4.91
C THR A 128 15.05 5.92 -5.55
N PHE A 129 14.56 5.99 -6.78
CA PHE A 129 14.32 7.26 -7.44
C PHE A 129 12.93 7.79 -7.04
N ASP A 130 12.89 8.76 -6.13
CA ASP A 130 11.65 9.40 -5.68
C ASP A 130 11.12 10.36 -6.77
N ILE A 131 10.09 9.93 -7.50
CA ILE A 131 9.38 10.71 -8.54
C ILE A 131 7.98 11.19 -8.11
N GLY A 132 7.57 10.83 -6.90
CA GLY A 132 6.29 11.20 -6.28
C GLY A 132 6.22 12.64 -5.75
N GLY A 133 5.07 12.95 -5.17
CA GLY A 133 4.73 14.28 -4.65
C GLY A 133 3.54 14.24 -3.72
N LEU A 134 3.00 15.42 -3.37
CA LEU A 134 1.83 15.52 -2.51
C LEU A 134 0.66 14.66 -3.05
N GLY A 135 0.03 13.89 -2.15
CA GLY A 135 -1.06 12.97 -2.51
C GLY A 135 -0.63 11.71 -3.28
N GLY A 136 0.67 11.43 -3.41
CA GLY A 136 1.17 10.30 -4.21
C GLY A 136 1.11 10.53 -5.72
N MET A 137 0.93 11.78 -6.14
CA MET A 137 0.90 12.16 -7.55
C MET A 137 2.29 12.06 -8.16
N LEU A 138 2.34 11.70 -9.45
CA LEU A 138 3.59 11.65 -10.23
C LEU A 138 4.11 13.07 -10.51
N ALA A 139 4.81 13.65 -9.55
CA ALA A 139 5.20 15.06 -9.55
C ALA A 139 6.41 15.34 -10.44
N ALA A 140 7.36 14.41 -10.58
CA ALA A 140 8.55 14.60 -11.41
C ALA A 140 8.23 14.62 -12.92
N GLY A 141 7.04 14.14 -13.32
CA GLY A 141 6.55 14.19 -14.69
C GLY A 141 7.42 13.43 -15.69
N LYS A 142 7.28 13.79 -16.99
CA LYS A 142 7.99 13.11 -18.10
C LYS A 142 9.51 13.15 -17.94
N THR A 143 10.06 14.27 -17.49
CA THR A 143 11.51 14.44 -17.34
C THR A 143 12.03 13.58 -16.18
N GLY A 144 11.29 13.48 -15.08
CA GLY A 144 11.63 12.55 -14.00
C GLY A 144 11.65 11.10 -14.46
N LEU A 145 10.66 10.67 -15.25
CA LEU A 145 10.63 9.32 -15.83
C LEU A 145 11.82 9.05 -16.77
N GLU A 146 12.16 10.00 -17.63
CA GLU A 146 13.33 9.89 -18.52
C GLU A 146 14.65 9.79 -17.73
N LEU A 147 14.74 10.49 -16.59
CA LEU A 147 15.90 10.36 -15.68
C LEU A 147 15.96 8.96 -15.04
N VAL A 148 14.84 8.41 -14.56
CA VAL A 148 14.79 7.00 -14.09
C VAL A 148 15.27 6.05 -15.18
N ALA A 149 14.78 6.22 -16.42
CA ALA A 149 15.17 5.39 -17.56
C ALA A 149 16.69 5.46 -17.84
N SER A 150 17.30 6.65 -17.69
CA SER A 150 18.73 6.84 -17.91
C SER A 150 19.62 6.15 -16.87
N HIS A 151 19.11 5.90 -15.66
CA HIS A 151 19.82 5.17 -14.60
C HIS A 151 19.72 3.65 -14.76
N ALA A 152 18.79 3.15 -15.57
CA ALA A 152 18.72 1.74 -15.97
C ALA A 152 19.81 1.41 -17.02
N LEU A 153 21.07 1.54 -16.62
CA LEU A 153 22.25 1.25 -17.45
C LEU A 153 22.34 -0.23 -17.84
N GLU A 154 23.28 -0.59 -18.72
CA GLU A 154 23.32 -1.89 -19.43
C GLU A 154 23.17 -3.15 -18.56
N LYS A 155 23.66 -3.11 -17.31
CA LYS A 155 23.59 -4.22 -16.33
C LYS A 155 22.22 -4.37 -15.64
N VAL A 156 21.32 -3.40 -15.78
CA VAL A 156 19.98 -3.38 -15.15
C VAL A 156 18.98 -4.09 -16.07
N GLY A 157 18.36 -5.16 -15.60
CA GLY A 157 17.39 -5.96 -16.34
C GLY A 157 16.02 -5.29 -16.51
N ALA A 158 15.54 -4.52 -15.52
CA ALA A 158 14.22 -3.90 -15.55
C ALA A 158 14.09 -2.70 -14.60
N ILE A 159 12.99 -1.97 -14.72
CA ILE A 159 12.59 -0.90 -13.79
C ILE A 159 11.38 -1.39 -12.99
N PHE A 160 11.39 -1.19 -11.68
CA PHE A 160 10.21 -1.38 -10.82
C PHE A 160 9.67 -0.01 -10.42
N LEU A 161 8.44 0.32 -10.84
CA LEU A 161 7.75 1.55 -10.46
C LEU A 161 6.63 1.24 -9.49
N PHE A 162 6.78 1.75 -8.28
CA PHE A 162 5.72 1.79 -7.29
C PHE A 162 5.02 3.11 -7.25
N PHE A 163 3.70 3.08 -7.08
CA PHE A 163 2.93 4.29 -6.98
C PHE A 163 1.64 4.09 -6.22
N GLY A 164 1.23 5.16 -5.55
CA GLY A 164 -0.03 5.15 -4.83
C GLY A 164 -0.13 6.30 -3.84
N PRO A 165 -1.35 6.77 -3.56
CA PRO A 165 -1.60 7.60 -2.39
C PRO A 165 -1.48 6.77 -1.12
N HIS A 166 -1.72 7.42 0.01
CA HIS A 166 -1.93 6.74 1.27
C HIS A 166 -3.15 7.29 2.00
N VAL A 167 -3.62 6.54 2.99
CA VAL A 167 -4.68 6.93 3.92
C VAL A 167 -4.38 6.32 5.30
N GLY A 168 -4.72 7.00 6.38
CA GLY A 168 -4.58 6.43 7.73
C GLY A 168 -5.76 5.54 8.13
N CYS A 169 -5.50 4.64 9.07
CA CYS A 169 -6.51 3.92 9.84
C CYS A 169 -6.09 3.94 11.32
N ASP A 170 -6.91 4.53 12.18
CA ASP A 170 -6.64 4.55 13.62
C ASP A 170 -7.09 3.26 14.32
N GLU A 171 -6.86 3.18 15.63
CA GLU A 171 -7.11 1.97 16.43
C GLU A 171 -8.61 1.64 16.57
N GLU A 172 -9.48 2.62 16.31
CA GLU A 172 -10.92 2.46 16.26
C GLU A 172 -11.42 2.00 14.88
N GLY A 173 -10.53 1.88 13.89
CA GLY A 173 -10.88 1.55 12.51
C GLY A 173 -11.42 2.75 11.71
N ARG A 174 -11.18 3.99 12.16
CA ARG A 174 -11.59 5.19 11.42
C ARG A 174 -10.58 5.48 10.32
N MET A 175 -11.05 5.42 9.08
CA MET A 175 -10.24 5.73 7.91
C MET A 175 -10.01 7.24 7.76
N GLY A 176 -8.81 7.63 7.35
CA GLY A 176 -8.37 9.02 7.15
C GLY A 176 -7.58 9.60 8.32
N PHE A 177 -7.43 8.86 9.42
CA PHE A 177 -6.77 9.33 10.64
C PHE A 177 -5.75 8.31 11.12
N VAL A 178 -4.72 8.80 11.80
CA VAL A 178 -3.79 7.97 12.57
C VAL A 178 -3.25 8.78 13.75
N THR A 179 -2.93 8.12 14.86
CA THR A 179 -2.24 8.75 15.99
C THR A 179 -0.74 8.62 15.77
N HIS A 180 -0.01 9.70 15.58
CA HIS A 180 1.43 9.63 15.35
C HIS A 180 2.22 9.44 16.65
N ALA A 181 3.45 8.93 16.54
CA ALA A 181 4.35 8.84 17.69
C ALA A 181 4.59 10.23 18.29
N GLY A 182 4.28 10.39 19.58
CA GLY A 182 4.39 11.68 20.29
C GLY A 182 3.19 12.62 20.10
N GLN A 183 2.08 12.18 19.53
CA GLN A 183 0.81 12.92 19.51
C GLN A 183 -0.19 12.34 20.51
N ASP A 184 -0.94 13.22 21.17
CA ASP A 184 -1.97 12.85 22.15
C ASP A 184 -3.32 12.48 21.50
N ALA A 185 -3.50 12.78 20.21
CA ALA A 185 -4.76 12.58 19.49
C ALA A 185 -4.52 12.21 18.01
N PRO A 186 -5.46 11.47 17.39
CA PRO A 186 -5.42 11.17 15.96
C PRO A 186 -5.42 12.45 15.10
N ALA A 187 -4.61 12.46 14.06
CA ALA A 187 -4.52 13.53 13.07
C ALA A 187 -4.83 13.00 11.65
N PRO A 188 -5.24 13.86 10.71
CA PRO A 188 -5.47 13.45 9.32
C PRO A 188 -4.19 12.88 8.70
N CYS A 189 -4.26 11.65 8.23
CA CYS A 189 -3.17 10.97 7.51
C CYS A 189 -3.48 11.03 6.01
N GLY A 190 -2.56 11.60 5.24
CA GLY A 190 -2.87 12.15 3.91
C GLY A 190 -3.32 13.61 4.00
N ALA A 191 -2.61 14.42 4.79
CA ALA A 191 -2.97 15.82 5.06
C ALA A 191 -3.16 16.66 3.79
N ALA A 192 -2.37 16.40 2.73
CA ALA A 192 -2.57 17.00 1.41
C ALA A 192 -3.96 16.69 0.83
N ALA A 193 -4.39 15.42 0.89
CA ALA A 193 -5.71 15.01 0.43
C ALA A 193 -6.83 15.67 1.25
N ALA A 194 -6.71 15.65 2.58
CA ALA A 194 -7.67 16.30 3.47
C ALA A 194 -7.79 17.82 3.22
N GLN A 195 -6.66 18.52 3.08
CA GLN A 195 -6.64 19.94 2.76
C GLN A 195 -7.24 20.24 1.38
N ALA A 196 -6.98 19.39 0.39
CA ALA A 196 -7.57 19.53 -0.95
C ALA A 196 -9.09 19.37 -0.92
N VAL A 197 -9.63 18.44 -0.12
CA VAL A 197 -11.08 18.28 0.08
C VAL A 197 -11.69 19.52 0.73
N GLU A 198 -11.10 20.03 1.81
CA GLU A 198 -11.58 21.24 2.48
C GLU A 198 -11.51 22.48 1.57
N TRP A 199 -10.45 22.58 0.77
CA TRP A 199 -10.32 23.62 -0.23
C TRP A 199 -11.42 23.49 -1.31
N ALA A 200 -11.67 22.28 -1.81
CA ALA A 200 -12.68 22.02 -2.85
C ALA A 200 -14.11 22.33 -2.37
N LYS A 201 -14.44 22.02 -1.10
CA LYS A 201 -15.72 22.38 -0.47
C LYS A 201 -15.99 23.89 -0.53
N LYS A 202 -14.95 24.71 -0.35
CA LYS A 202 -15.01 26.18 -0.34
C LYS A 202 -14.92 26.82 -1.75
N ASN A 203 -14.35 26.11 -2.72
CA ASN A 203 -13.98 26.67 -4.04
C ASN A 203 -14.60 25.90 -5.21
N LYS A 204 -15.89 25.55 -5.11
CA LYS A 204 -16.61 24.79 -6.16
C LYS A 204 -16.50 25.50 -7.52
N GLY A 205 -16.10 24.75 -8.56
CA GLY A 205 -15.96 25.27 -9.93
C GLY A 205 -14.72 26.14 -10.17
N ALA A 206 -13.83 26.29 -9.18
CA ALA A 206 -12.55 26.97 -9.37
C ALA A 206 -11.56 26.10 -10.16
N THR A 207 -10.54 26.73 -10.72
CA THR A 207 -9.34 26.05 -11.25
C THR A 207 -8.18 26.35 -10.31
N PRO A 208 -7.60 25.35 -9.61
CA PRO A 208 -6.43 25.54 -8.78
C PRO A 208 -5.27 26.11 -9.63
N LYS A 209 -4.67 27.21 -9.16
CA LYS A 209 -3.57 27.88 -9.84
C LYS A 209 -2.78 28.75 -8.86
N ASP A 210 -1.83 28.12 -8.20
CA ASP A 210 -0.87 28.73 -7.30
C ASP A 210 0.54 28.37 -7.78
N ALA A 211 1.33 29.39 -8.13
CA ALA A 211 2.66 29.19 -8.67
C ALA A 211 3.62 28.57 -7.64
N ASP A 212 3.38 28.80 -6.35
CA ASP A 212 4.20 28.30 -5.25
C ASP A 212 3.70 26.95 -4.70
N ASP A 213 2.49 26.51 -5.11
CA ASP A 213 1.82 25.31 -4.57
C ASP A 213 1.31 24.35 -5.67
N GLN A 214 2.06 24.27 -6.78
CA GLN A 214 1.69 23.51 -7.99
C GLN A 214 1.43 22.01 -7.74
N GLN A 215 2.08 21.40 -6.74
CA GLN A 215 1.80 20.02 -6.38
C GLN A 215 0.40 19.89 -5.76
N MET A 216 0.01 20.80 -4.86
CA MET A 216 -1.34 20.78 -4.30
C MET A 216 -2.40 21.14 -5.32
N ASP A 217 -2.11 21.96 -6.33
CA ASP A 217 -3.09 22.24 -7.38
C ASP A 217 -3.57 20.97 -8.10
N LYS A 218 -2.67 20.01 -8.33
CA LYS A 218 -3.06 18.70 -8.87
C LYS A 218 -3.98 17.94 -7.92
N VAL A 219 -3.65 17.90 -6.63
CA VAL A 219 -4.46 17.22 -5.61
C VAL A 219 -5.83 17.90 -5.45
N ARG A 220 -5.88 19.25 -5.46
CA ARG A 220 -7.11 20.06 -5.45
C ARG A 220 -7.98 19.81 -6.67
N ALA A 221 -7.38 19.66 -7.85
CA ALA A 221 -8.11 19.33 -9.07
C ALA A 221 -8.78 17.94 -8.97
N VAL A 222 -8.08 16.95 -8.39
CA VAL A 222 -8.65 15.62 -8.10
C VAL A 222 -9.80 15.75 -7.10
N ALA A 223 -9.63 16.51 -6.01
CA ALA A 223 -10.68 16.72 -5.01
C ALA A 223 -11.92 17.40 -5.60
N LEU A 224 -11.76 18.43 -6.45
CA LEU A 224 -12.87 19.09 -7.14
C LEU A 224 -13.64 18.14 -8.06
N LYS A 225 -12.94 17.33 -8.85
CA LYS A 225 -13.56 16.35 -9.77
C LYS A 225 -14.39 15.31 -9.02
N ASN A 226 -14.04 15.01 -7.77
CA ASN A 226 -14.67 13.96 -6.97
C ASN A 226 -15.48 14.49 -5.77
N LEU A 227 -15.72 15.81 -5.70
CA LEU A 227 -16.26 16.46 -4.50
C LEU A 227 -17.64 15.93 -4.09
N GLU A 228 -18.53 15.64 -5.05
CA GLU A 228 -19.86 15.11 -4.72
C GLU A 228 -19.77 13.69 -4.18
N ALA A 229 -18.99 12.79 -4.81
CA ALA A 229 -18.77 11.44 -4.31
C ALA A 229 -18.15 11.42 -2.90
N ILE A 230 -17.26 12.38 -2.60
CA ILE A 230 -16.66 12.54 -1.27
C ILE A 230 -17.73 12.96 -0.24
N LYS A 231 -18.59 13.92 -0.57
CA LYS A 231 -19.69 14.34 0.32
C LYS A 231 -20.71 13.24 0.56
N ASP A 232 -21.06 12.49 -0.48
CA ASP A 232 -22.01 11.38 -0.39
C ASP A 232 -21.46 10.29 0.53
N ALA A 233 -20.15 10.03 0.47
CA ALA A 233 -19.47 9.08 1.37
C ALA A 233 -19.33 9.59 2.81
N ASP A 234 -19.22 10.90 3.02
CA ASP A 234 -19.19 11.53 4.35
C ASP A 234 -20.59 11.76 4.93
N ALA A 235 -21.65 11.53 4.16
CA ALA A 235 -23.01 11.73 4.63
C ALA A 235 -23.31 10.76 5.79
N PRO A 236 -24.02 11.20 6.84
CA PRO A 236 -24.48 10.30 7.89
C PRO A 236 -25.24 9.12 7.26
N PRO A 237 -25.07 7.89 7.77
CA PRO A 237 -25.87 6.76 7.30
C PRO A 237 -27.35 7.16 7.40
N ALA A 238 -28.11 6.89 6.32
CA ALA A 238 -29.54 7.21 6.29
C ALA A 238 -30.19 6.64 7.56
N ALA A 239 -30.86 7.50 8.32
CA ALA A 239 -31.48 7.10 9.58
C ALA A 239 -32.36 5.87 9.31
N ALA A 240 -32.17 4.82 10.11
CA ALA A 240 -33.13 3.72 10.14
C ALA A 240 -34.53 4.32 10.33
N PRO A 241 -35.58 3.82 9.65
CA PRO A 241 -36.93 4.28 9.90
C PRO A 241 -37.18 4.21 11.40
N ALA A 242 -37.62 5.34 11.97
CA ALA A 242 -37.81 5.46 13.41
C ALA A 242 -38.66 4.27 13.91
N PRO A 243 -38.24 3.58 14.99
CA PRO A 243 -39.12 2.59 15.61
C PRO A 243 -40.44 3.28 15.95
N ALA A 244 -41.55 2.59 15.67
CA ALA A 244 -42.89 3.09 16.00
C ALA A 244 -42.91 3.51 17.47
N GLU A 245 -43.41 4.71 17.74
CA GLU A 245 -43.38 5.34 19.06
C GLU A 245 -43.92 4.39 20.16
N GLY A 246 -43.06 4.09 21.14
CA GLY A 246 -43.45 3.36 22.34
C GLY A 246 -42.34 2.45 22.85
N GLU A 247 -41.40 3.03 23.62
CA GLU A 247 -40.75 2.47 24.82
C GLU A 247 -39.48 3.30 25.13
N GLU A 248 -39.52 4.08 26.22
CA GLU A 248 -38.35 4.72 26.81
C GLU A 248 -37.49 3.64 27.46
N GLU A 249 -36.42 3.21 26.77
CA GLU A 249 -35.32 2.50 27.39
C GLU A 249 -34.02 3.29 27.17
N ALA A 250 -33.20 3.38 28.22
CA ALA A 250 -31.97 4.17 28.24
C ALA A 250 -31.06 3.76 27.09
N ALA A 251 -30.92 4.62 26.09
CA ALA A 251 -30.10 4.37 24.92
C ALA A 251 -28.64 4.13 25.35
N GLU A 252 -28.17 2.88 25.22
CA GLU A 252 -26.75 2.57 25.16
C GLU A 252 -26.09 3.47 24.09
N PRO A 253 -24.83 3.88 24.25
CA PRO A 253 -24.14 4.65 23.22
C PRO A 253 -24.16 3.82 21.94
N VAL A 254 -24.97 4.26 20.97
CA VAL A 254 -25.03 3.66 19.64
C VAL A 254 -23.64 3.80 19.05
N VAL A 255 -22.89 2.70 19.03
CA VAL A 255 -21.64 2.60 18.27
C VAL A 255 -22.06 2.67 16.81
N VAL A 256 -22.01 3.88 16.24
CA VAL A 256 -22.29 4.09 14.83
C VAL A 256 -21.20 3.33 14.07
N GLU A 257 -21.55 2.22 13.42
CA GLU A 257 -20.62 1.51 12.53
C GLU A 257 -20.03 2.52 11.53
N ALA A 258 -18.70 2.57 11.43
CA ALA A 258 -18.04 3.41 10.44
C ALA A 258 -18.56 3.02 9.03
N PRO A 259 -18.94 3.99 8.17
CA PRO A 259 -19.44 3.71 6.83
C PRO A 259 -18.41 2.92 6.01
N ALA A 260 -18.88 2.09 5.08
CA ALA A 260 -18.02 1.20 4.29
C ALA A 260 -16.94 1.93 3.48
N LYS A 261 -17.23 3.15 3.04
CA LYS A 261 -16.29 4.10 2.46
C LYS A 261 -16.66 5.49 2.97
N ASN A 262 -15.71 6.19 3.59
CA ASN A 262 -15.86 7.60 3.93
C ASN A 262 -15.14 8.47 2.88
N GLY A 263 -15.25 9.79 2.99
CA GLY A 263 -14.65 10.73 2.06
C GLY A 263 -13.13 10.59 1.93
N ALA A 264 -12.43 10.18 3.00
CA ALA A 264 -10.99 9.92 2.96
C ALA A 264 -10.64 8.72 2.07
N VAL A 265 -11.41 7.63 2.17
CA VAL A 265 -11.28 6.44 1.31
C VAL A 265 -11.56 6.79 -0.15
N VAL A 266 -12.64 7.54 -0.42
CA VAL A 266 -12.97 7.99 -1.79
C VAL A 266 -11.88 8.87 -2.37
N MET A 267 -11.33 9.80 -1.58
CA MET A 267 -10.24 10.66 -2.01
C MET A 267 -8.96 9.87 -2.29
N ALA A 268 -8.64 8.86 -1.48
CA ALA A 268 -7.50 7.97 -1.73
C ALA A 268 -7.69 7.16 -3.03
N GLU A 269 -8.88 6.60 -3.28
CA GLU A 269 -9.17 5.92 -4.56
C GLU A 269 -9.06 6.89 -5.74
N ALA A 270 -9.59 8.11 -5.61
CA ALA A 270 -9.52 9.13 -6.65
C ALA A 270 -8.09 9.56 -6.99
N LEU A 271 -7.23 9.72 -5.98
CA LEU A 271 -5.81 10.03 -6.19
C LEU A 271 -5.08 8.86 -6.85
N TYR A 272 -5.37 7.63 -6.45
CA TYR A 272 -4.82 6.45 -7.10
C TYR A 272 -5.18 6.41 -8.58
N GLN A 273 -6.45 6.64 -8.92
CA GLN A 273 -6.89 6.67 -10.32
C GLN A 273 -6.22 7.79 -11.10
N ALA A 274 -6.12 9.00 -10.54
CA ALA A 274 -5.45 10.11 -11.20
C ALA A 274 -3.95 9.84 -11.45
N THR A 275 -3.23 9.27 -10.48
CA THR A 275 -1.85 8.84 -10.66
C THR A 275 -1.75 7.72 -11.68
N TYR A 276 -2.67 6.76 -11.67
CA TYR A 276 -2.66 5.66 -12.62
C TYR A 276 -2.92 6.12 -14.06
N GLU A 277 -3.84 7.05 -14.28
CA GLU A 277 -4.05 7.71 -15.58
C GLU A 277 -2.77 8.38 -16.09
N ASP A 278 -2.02 9.06 -15.23
CA ASP A 278 -0.72 9.65 -15.56
C ASP A 278 0.32 8.57 -15.91
N VAL A 279 0.36 7.47 -15.15
CA VAL A 279 1.22 6.32 -15.41
C VAL A 279 0.93 5.72 -16.78
N LEU A 280 -0.33 5.41 -17.10
CA LEU A 280 -0.74 4.86 -18.39
C LEU A 280 -0.37 5.79 -19.56
N ARG A 281 -0.46 7.11 -19.35
CA ARG A 281 -0.15 8.11 -20.38
C ARG A 281 1.35 8.30 -20.59
N LEU A 282 2.15 8.23 -19.54
CA LEU A 282 3.55 8.65 -19.54
C LEU A 282 4.55 7.49 -19.58
N VAL A 283 4.30 6.39 -18.86
CA VAL A 283 5.25 5.27 -18.76
C VAL A 283 5.59 4.65 -20.11
N PRO A 284 4.63 4.33 -21.00
CA PRO A 284 4.93 3.82 -22.35
C PRO A 284 5.93 4.69 -23.13
N LYS A 285 5.79 6.02 -22.99
CA LYS A 285 6.47 7.02 -23.81
C LYS A 285 7.78 7.52 -23.21
N HIS A 286 7.93 7.46 -21.91
CA HIS A 286 9.03 8.14 -21.19
C HIS A 286 9.81 7.20 -20.28
N LEU A 287 9.39 5.95 -20.10
CA LEU A 287 10.06 4.99 -19.22
C LEU A 287 10.26 3.61 -19.88
N ALA A 288 9.22 3.05 -20.51
CA ALA A 288 9.20 1.67 -21.01
C ALA A 288 9.76 1.47 -22.43
N GLN A 289 10.45 2.48 -22.99
CA GLN A 289 10.90 2.44 -24.38
C GLN A 289 12.03 1.43 -24.63
N ASN A 290 12.92 1.25 -23.64
CA ASN A 290 14.18 0.51 -23.82
C ASN A 290 14.36 -0.67 -22.86
N ARG A 291 13.60 -0.69 -21.76
CA ARG A 291 13.69 -1.71 -20.71
C ARG A 291 12.29 -2.09 -20.23
N PRO A 292 12.08 -3.35 -19.79
CA PRO A 292 10.84 -3.71 -19.13
C PRO A 292 10.58 -2.84 -17.91
N VAL A 293 9.31 -2.46 -17.71
CA VAL A 293 8.87 -1.72 -16.52
C VAL A 293 7.81 -2.56 -15.83
N VAL A 294 8.06 -2.94 -14.59
CA VAL A 294 7.07 -3.55 -13.72
C VAL A 294 6.39 -2.45 -12.92
N LEU A 295 5.08 -2.36 -13.04
CA LEU A 295 4.22 -1.49 -12.26
C LEU A 295 3.65 -2.25 -11.07
N CYS A 296 3.72 -1.65 -9.89
CA CYS A 296 2.96 -2.06 -8.72
C CYS A 296 2.21 -0.84 -8.20
N GLY A 297 0.89 -0.82 -8.39
CA GLY A 297 0.04 0.32 -8.04
C GLY A 297 -1.01 -0.06 -7.01
N GLY A 298 -1.24 0.79 -6.02
CA GLY A 298 -2.28 0.56 -5.03
C GLY A 298 -2.45 1.70 -4.04
N ILE A 299 -3.06 1.39 -2.90
CA ILE A 299 -3.30 2.34 -1.81
C ILE A 299 -2.55 1.85 -0.58
N ASN A 300 -1.66 2.71 -0.09
CA ASN A 300 -0.94 2.52 1.16
C ASN A 300 -1.87 2.85 2.34
N VAL A 301 -1.95 1.99 3.35
CA VAL A 301 -2.76 2.25 4.55
C VAL A 301 -1.87 2.29 5.78
N ILE A 302 -1.73 3.48 6.34
CA ILE A 302 -0.93 3.74 7.54
C ILE A 302 -1.72 3.37 8.78
N THR A 303 -1.11 2.61 9.68
CA THR A 303 -1.69 2.27 10.98
C THR A 303 -0.91 2.91 12.12
N GLY A 304 -1.46 2.86 13.33
CA GLY A 304 -0.85 3.48 14.50
C GLY A 304 0.54 2.90 14.84
N PRO A 305 1.37 3.63 15.61
CA PRO A 305 2.63 3.14 16.15
C PRO A 305 2.40 1.80 16.82
N GLY A 306 3.26 0.84 16.53
CA GLY A 306 3.00 -0.47 17.08
C GLY A 306 2.00 -1.30 16.25
N LYS A 307 1.80 -1.00 14.96
CA LYS A 307 0.96 -1.81 14.07
C LYS A 307 1.59 -1.90 12.67
N PRO A 308 1.35 -2.99 11.93
CA PRO A 308 1.85 -3.12 10.56
C PRO A 308 1.00 -2.26 9.61
N ASP A 309 1.65 -1.56 8.68
CA ASP A 309 0.91 -0.92 7.58
C ASP A 309 0.42 -1.96 6.59
N PHE A 310 -0.64 -1.60 5.86
CA PHE A 310 -1.28 -2.43 4.86
C PHE A 310 -1.13 -1.84 3.47
N PHE A 311 -1.21 -2.70 2.46
CA PHE A 311 -1.23 -2.28 1.08
C PHE A 311 -2.40 -2.92 0.34
N ALA A 312 -3.29 -2.08 -0.20
CA ALA A 312 -4.35 -2.51 -1.09
C ALA A 312 -3.84 -2.45 -2.53
N CYS A 313 -3.21 -3.53 -2.99
CA CYS A 313 -2.74 -3.64 -4.37
C CYS A 313 -3.93 -3.59 -5.34
N LYS A 314 -3.83 -2.75 -6.36
CA LYS A 314 -4.87 -2.53 -7.37
C LYS A 314 -4.40 -2.91 -8.78
N ASN A 315 -3.09 -2.92 -9.03
CA ASN A 315 -2.52 -3.48 -10.25
C ASN A 315 -1.11 -4.03 -10.02
N PHE A 316 -0.76 -5.00 -10.86
CA PHE A 316 0.61 -5.47 -11.02
C PHE A 316 0.84 -5.81 -12.50
N GLN A 317 1.57 -4.96 -13.23
CA GLN A 317 1.63 -4.99 -14.70
C GLN A 317 3.06 -4.95 -15.20
N VAL A 318 3.31 -5.52 -16.37
CA VAL A 318 4.64 -5.49 -17.01
C VAL A 318 4.53 -4.85 -18.37
N TYR A 319 5.18 -3.71 -18.55
CA TYR A 319 5.43 -3.13 -19.85
C TYR A 319 6.69 -3.75 -20.45
N SER A 320 6.57 -4.22 -21.69
CA SER A 320 7.70 -4.73 -22.47
C SER A 320 8.12 -3.67 -23.50
N PRO A 321 9.43 -3.45 -23.73
CA PRO A 321 9.90 -2.57 -24.81
C PRO A 321 9.41 -2.99 -26.20
N ARG A 322 9.04 -4.26 -26.37
CA ARG A 322 8.51 -4.78 -27.63
C ARG A 322 7.06 -4.37 -27.87
N GLU A 323 6.31 -4.16 -26.79
CA GLU A 323 4.87 -3.84 -26.79
C GLU A 323 4.58 -2.76 -25.72
N PRO A 324 5.15 -1.55 -25.85
CA PRO A 324 5.12 -0.54 -24.80
C PRO A 324 3.72 0.05 -24.57
N ASP A 325 2.78 -0.13 -25.51
CA ASP A 325 1.41 0.37 -25.40
C ASP A 325 0.42 -0.68 -24.86
N GLN A 326 0.87 -1.92 -24.61
CA GLN A 326 0.04 -3.02 -24.11
C GLN A 326 0.74 -3.71 -22.93
N PRO A 327 0.49 -3.27 -21.69
CA PRO A 327 1.06 -3.95 -20.53
C PRO A 327 0.52 -5.38 -20.42
N ASN A 328 1.40 -6.32 -20.13
CA ASN A 328 1.00 -7.65 -19.72
C ASN A 328 0.45 -7.59 -18.29
N ASP A 329 -0.78 -8.08 -18.09
CA ASP A 329 -1.38 -8.18 -16.77
C ASP A 329 -0.75 -9.34 -15.99
N ALA A 330 0.18 -8.99 -15.11
CA ALA A 330 0.86 -9.92 -14.21
C ALA A 330 0.15 -10.05 -12.85
N PHE A 331 -1.04 -9.47 -12.69
CA PHE A 331 -1.70 -9.39 -11.39
C PHE A 331 -2.17 -10.75 -10.88
N SER A 332 -2.50 -11.68 -11.78
CA SER A 332 -2.76 -13.08 -11.43
C SER A 332 -1.56 -13.76 -10.73
N SER A 333 -0.33 -13.51 -11.18
CA SER A 333 0.90 -14.03 -10.56
C SER A 333 1.11 -13.46 -9.16
N TYR A 334 0.91 -12.15 -9.02
CA TYR A 334 0.94 -11.47 -7.72
C TYR A 334 -0.11 -12.04 -6.76
N ARG A 335 -1.37 -12.15 -7.20
CA ARG A 335 -2.49 -12.69 -6.39
C ARG A 335 -2.23 -14.12 -5.97
N ALA A 336 -1.72 -14.97 -6.87
CA ALA A 336 -1.35 -16.34 -6.54
C ALA A 336 -0.26 -16.39 -5.48
N SER A 337 0.76 -15.54 -5.60
CA SER A 337 1.85 -15.43 -4.63
C SER A 337 1.37 -14.93 -3.27
N LEU A 338 0.50 -13.92 -3.23
CA LEU A 338 -0.10 -13.40 -2.02
C LEU A 338 -0.99 -14.45 -1.34
N ARG A 339 -1.84 -15.13 -2.10
CA ARG A 339 -2.71 -16.20 -1.57
C ARG A 339 -1.89 -17.33 -0.95
N ALA A 340 -0.78 -17.73 -1.57
CA ALA A 340 0.11 -18.73 -0.98
C ALA A 340 0.72 -18.23 0.34
N LEU A 341 1.17 -16.98 0.42
CA LEU A 341 1.73 -16.39 1.64
C LEU A 341 0.72 -16.25 2.79
N LEU A 342 -0.56 -16.04 2.47
CA LEU A 342 -1.62 -15.85 3.46
C LEU A 342 -2.26 -17.15 3.94
N PHE A 343 -2.31 -18.19 3.09
CA PHE A 343 -3.11 -19.38 3.36
C PHE A 343 -2.35 -20.70 3.27
N ASP A 344 -1.17 -20.74 2.65
CA ASP A 344 -0.35 -21.95 2.59
C ASP A 344 0.78 -21.88 3.63
N PRO A 345 0.64 -22.57 4.77
CA PRO A 345 1.64 -22.52 5.83
C PRO A 345 2.91 -23.32 5.51
N SER A 346 3.01 -23.89 4.30
CA SER A 346 4.24 -24.47 3.74
C SER A 346 4.95 -23.54 2.74
N ALA A 347 4.33 -22.41 2.39
CA ALA A 347 4.94 -21.41 1.54
C ALA A 347 6.15 -20.78 2.27
N PRO A 348 7.34 -20.73 1.62
CA PRO A 348 8.61 -20.35 2.26
C PRO A 348 8.71 -18.91 2.75
#